data_AF-A0A495YYX5-F1
#
_entry.id   AF-A0A495YYX5-F1
#
_cell.length_a   1.000
_cell.length_b   1.000
_cell.length_c   1.000
_cell.angle_alpha   90.00
_cell.angle_beta   90.00
_cell.angle_gamma   90.00
#
_symmetry.space_group_name_H-M   'P 1'
#
loop_
_entity.id
_entity.type
_entity.pdbx_description
1 polymer ?
#
loop_
_entity_poly.entity_id
_entity_poly.type
_entity_poly.pdbx_seq_one_letter_code
_entity_poly.pdbx_strand_id
1 'polypeptide(L)'
;MSISVDKNFNSRKAELLSYLRFRAIEYLNEIKQEFGERQFRQRATAVNRALGKEKQQLAAVIRQNAGREDWQADTILRANLLLMHCTNVVMLESRNDVWPYDYMAFSRRIGELWEPFVTTCFDYPIRTDVTLFIPPLFEDIKRRLTNEVRDFIQQLNISRDDKEHLLRYYDQVWHLVTSGEIKLELDLHFSIEGMRYIVDCKSGFGSNEKGNTNRLLLVASIYQHIEPEDYRCLLLVRAPEDENNHYLQILKRSDLWEVYCGAQTYPKVLEYSGFDLGVWMDENVTWMDDVSPQFLNSLEQNNLVKYLTW
;
A
#
# COMPACT_ATOMS: atom_id res chain seq x y z
N MET A 1 -20.96 23.21 5.07
CA MET A 1 -19.63 23.84 4.97
C MET A 1 -19.05 23.46 3.61
N SER A 2 -18.40 24.37 2.88
CA SER A 2 -17.74 24.06 1.59
C SER A 2 -16.25 24.35 1.67
N ILE A 3 -15.44 23.61 0.90
CA ILE A 3 -14.00 23.81 0.79
C ILE A 3 -13.63 24.18 -0.65
N SER A 4 -12.75 25.17 -0.82
CA SER A 4 -12.22 25.56 -2.13
C SER A 4 -11.03 24.69 -2.48
N VAL A 5 -11.06 24.09 -3.68
CA VAL A 5 -9.97 23.29 -4.25
C VAL A 5 -9.26 24.13 -5.31
N ASP A 6 -8.12 24.72 -4.94
CA ASP A 6 -7.26 25.54 -5.81
C ASP A 6 -5.77 25.21 -5.59
N LYS A 7 -4.86 25.89 -6.29
CA LYS A 7 -3.40 25.62 -6.23
C LYS A 7 -2.80 25.66 -4.82
N ASN A 8 -3.48 26.30 -3.86
CA ASN A 8 -3.04 26.40 -2.47
C ASN A 8 -3.74 25.37 -1.56
N PHE A 9 -4.43 24.37 -2.12
CA PHE A 9 -5.13 23.36 -1.33
C PHE A 9 -4.22 22.64 -0.33
N ASN A 10 -2.96 22.42 -0.71
CA ASN A 10 -1.93 21.79 0.14
C ASN A 10 -1.49 22.64 1.35
N SER A 11 -1.91 23.90 1.47
CA SER A 11 -1.63 24.74 2.65
C SER A 11 -2.84 24.93 3.56
N ARG A 12 -3.97 24.24 3.29
CA ARG A 12 -5.25 24.43 3.98
C ARG A 12 -5.61 23.27 4.92
N LYS A 13 -4.61 22.72 5.62
CA LYS A 13 -4.77 21.55 6.52
C LYS A 13 -5.93 21.74 7.52
N ALA A 14 -5.94 22.87 8.24
CA ALA A 14 -6.96 23.15 9.25
C ALA A 14 -8.38 23.23 8.65
N GLU A 15 -8.55 23.94 7.54
CA GLU A 15 -9.83 24.05 6.84
C GLU A 15 -10.33 22.69 6.34
N LEU A 16 -9.43 21.87 5.80
CA LEU A 16 -9.75 20.53 5.31
C LEU A 16 -10.15 19.57 6.43
N LEU A 17 -9.43 19.58 7.56
CA LEU A 17 -9.82 18.83 8.75
C LEU A 17 -11.21 19.27 9.25
N SER A 18 -11.46 20.57 9.35
CA SER A 18 -12.78 21.09 9.75
C SER A 18 -13.89 20.67 8.79
N TYR A 19 -13.65 20.76 7.49
CA TYR A 19 -14.59 20.30 6.46
C TYR A 19 -14.90 18.81 6.60
N LEU A 20 -13.87 17.96 6.65
CA LEU A 20 -14.04 16.51 6.72
C LEU A 20 -14.73 16.07 8.02
N ARG A 21 -14.41 16.70 9.16
CA ARG A 21 -15.12 16.45 10.44
C ARG A 21 -16.59 16.84 10.36
N PHE A 22 -16.90 17.98 9.75
CA PHE A 22 -18.28 18.39 9.52
C PHE A 22 -19.04 17.34 8.68
N ARG A 23 -18.46 16.88 7.57
CA ARG A 23 -19.03 15.81 6.74
C ARG A 23 -19.18 14.50 7.52
N ALA A 24 -18.19 14.13 8.33
CA ALA A 24 -18.25 12.92 9.16
C ALA A 24 -19.43 12.95 10.13
N ILE A 25 -19.71 14.09 10.78
CA ILE A 25 -20.86 14.26 11.67
C ILE A 25 -22.18 14.08 10.91
N GLU A 26 -22.30 14.69 9.72
CA GLU A 26 -23.49 14.53 8.87
C GLU A 26 -23.71 13.05 8.51
N TYR A 27 -22.66 12.36 8.03
CA TYR A 27 -22.73 10.95 7.71
C TYR A 27 -23.09 10.08 8.91
N LEU A 28 -22.49 10.34 10.08
CA LEU A 28 -22.80 9.59 11.29
C LEU A 28 -24.25 9.78 11.73
N ASN A 29 -24.83 10.97 11.57
CA ASN A 29 -26.23 11.21 11.91
C ASN A 29 -27.18 10.41 11.01
N GLU A 30 -26.92 10.35 9.70
CA GLU A 30 -27.68 9.53 8.75
C GLU A 30 -27.54 8.03 9.07
N ILE A 31 -26.30 7.56 9.27
CA ILE A 31 -25.98 6.16 9.58
C ILE A 31 -26.63 5.70 10.90
N LYS A 32 -26.73 6.60 11.90
CA LYS A 32 -27.40 6.31 13.18
C LYS A 32 -28.91 6.11 13.03
N GLN A 33 -29.54 6.64 11.97
CA GLN A 33 -30.94 6.37 11.66
C GLN A 33 -31.13 5.01 11.00
N GLU A 34 -30.15 4.53 10.23
CA GLU A 34 -30.20 3.25 9.52
C GLU A 34 -29.80 2.06 10.41
N PHE A 35 -28.77 2.20 11.24
CA PHE A 35 -28.23 1.13 12.08
C PHE A 35 -28.41 1.45 13.55
N GLY A 36 -28.86 0.48 14.35
CA GLY A 36 -28.97 0.62 15.81
C GLY A 36 -27.63 0.65 16.53
N GLU A 37 -27.63 1.02 17.82
CA GLU A 37 -26.38 1.20 18.61
C GLU A 37 -25.52 -0.06 18.71
N ARG A 38 -26.15 -1.24 18.79
CA ARG A 38 -25.44 -2.53 18.86
C ARG A 38 -24.78 -2.94 17.53
N GLN A 39 -25.07 -2.24 16.44
CA GLN A 39 -24.52 -2.49 15.10
C GLN A 39 -23.26 -1.65 14.83
N PHE A 40 -22.38 -1.52 15.83
CA PHE A 40 -21.18 -0.68 15.77
C PHE A 40 -20.24 -1.07 14.62
N ARG A 41 -20.15 -2.35 14.25
CA ARG A 41 -19.34 -2.81 13.11
C ARG A 41 -19.88 -2.30 11.77
N GLN A 42 -21.20 -2.36 11.57
CA GLN A 42 -21.85 -1.81 10.39
C GLN A 42 -21.68 -0.28 10.34
N ARG A 43 -21.90 0.42 11.46
CA ARG A 43 -21.70 1.87 11.56
C ARG A 43 -20.27 2.28 11.20
N ALA A 44 -19.27 1.61 11.77
CA ALA A 44 -17.84 1.85 11.47
C ALA A 44 -17.51 1.63 9.99
N THR A 45 -18.06 0.58 9.38
CA THR A 45 -17.86 0.28 7.95
C THR A 45 -18.53 1.32 7.06
N ALA A 46 -19.76 1.72 7.40
CA ALA A 46 -20.54 2.70 6.65
C ALA A 46 -19.89 4.09 6.68
N VAL A 47 -19.44 4.56 7.84
CA VAL A 47 -18.79 5.89 7.95
C VAL A 47 -17.45 5.91 7.22
N ASN A 48 -16.64 4.86 7.32
CA ASN A 48 -15.39 4.75 6.57
C ASN A 48 -15.63 4.73 5.06
N ARG A 49 -16.70 4.06 4.60
CA ARG A 49 -17.09 4.05 3.19
C ARG A 49 -17.55 5.45 2.72
N ALA A 50 -18.32 6.16 3.54
CA ALA A 50 -18.79 7.51 3.22
C ALA A 50 -17.63 8.49 3.10
N LEU A 51 -16.71 8.49 4.08
CA LEU A 51 -15.48 9.31 4.04
C LEU A 51 -14.55 8.91 2.90
N GLY A 52 -14.44 7.61 2.58
CA GLY A 52 -13.69 7.14 1.41
C GLY A 52 -14.26 7.67 0.09
N LYS A 53 -15.59 7.74 -0.05
CA LYS A 53 -16.25 8.36 -1.20
C LYS A 53 -16.00 9.87 -1.27
N GLU A 54 -16.08 10.57 -0.13
CA GLU A 54 -15.77 12.01 -0.05
C GLU A 54 -14.33 12.29 -0.51
N LYS A 55 -13.35 11.50 -0.03
CA LYS A 55 -11.96 11.58 -0.50
C LYS A 55 -11.86 11.40 -2.02
N GLN A 56 -12.54 10.41 -2.58
CA GLN A 56 -12.54 10.16 -4.04
C GLN A 56 -13.14 11.33 -4.82
N GLN A 57 -14.21 11.93 -4.32
CA GLN A 57 -14.84 13.12 -4.92
C GLN A 57 -13.89 14.32 -4.89
N LEU A 58 -13.29 14.63 -3.74
CA LEU A 58 -12.32 15.72 -3.62
C LEU A 58 -11.08 15.49 -4.51
N ALA A 59 -10.56 14.25 -4.58
CA ALA A 59 -9.47 13.91 -5.47
C ALA A 59 -9.84 14.08 -6.96
N ALA A 60 -11.09 13.78 -7.34
CA ALA A 60 -11.58 14.04 -8.69
C ALA A 60 -11.66 15.55 -9.00
N VAL A 61 -12.11 16.37 -8.04
CA VAL A 61 -12.13 17.83 -8.17
C VAL A 61 -10.70 18.39 -8.29
N ILE A 62 -9.75 17.89 -7.48
CA ILE A 62 -8.32 18.24 -7.59
C ILE A 62 -7.83 17.99 -9.01
N ARG A 63 -8.06 16.78 -9.55
CA ARG A 63 -7.65 16.44 -10.93
C ARG A 63 -8.30 17.31 -11.99
N GLN A 64 -9.59 17.61 -11.84
CA GLN A 64 -10.32 18.46 -12.77
C GLN A 64 -9.76 19.88 -12.80
N ASN A 65 -9.54 20.48 -11.63
CA ASN A 65 -9.00 21.84 -11.53
C ASN A 65 -7.54 21.88 -11.99
N ALA A 66 -6.77 20.84 -11.64
CA ALA A 66 -5.39 20.68 -12.09
C ALA A 66 -5.25 20.64 -13.61
N GLY A 67 -6.12 19.88 -14.30
CA GLY A 67 -6.14 19.83 -15.76
C GLY A 67 -6.67 21.12 -16.42
N ARG A 68 -7.55 21.87 -15.74
CA ARG A 68 -8.08 23.14 -16.25
C ARG A 68 -7.07 24.29 -16.14
N GLU A 69 -6.22 24.26 -15.13
CA GLU A 69 -5.30 25.35 -14.77
C GLU A 69 -3.81 24.97 -14.90
N ASP A 70 -3.54 23.84 -15.57
CA ASP A 70 -2.21 23.28 -15.83
C ASP A 70 -1.33 23.23 -14.58
N TRP A 71 -1.80 22.56 -13.52
CA TRP A 71 -1.03 22.40 -12.29
C TRP A 71 0.18 21.49 -12.53
N GLN A 72 1.28 21.80 -11.86
CA GLN A 72 2.47 20.97 -11.88
C GLN A 72 2.23 19.67 -11.08
N ALA A 73 2.93 18.58 -11.45
CA ALA A 73 2.82 17.29 -10.78
C ALA A 73 3.02 17.40 -9.25
N ASP A 74 4.01 18.19 -8.81
CA ASP A 74 4.26 18.46 -7.38
C ASP A 74 3.04 19.06 -6.66
N THR A 75 2.35 20.02 -7.29
CA THR A 75 1.15 20.64 -6.71
C THR A 75 0.02 19.62 -6.56
N ILE A 76 -0.17 18.76 -7.56
CA ILE A 76 -1.19 17.70 -7.54
C ILE A 76 -0.85 16.67 -6.46
N LEU A 77 0.42 16.25 -6.39
CA LEU A 77 0.92 15.29 -5.41
C LEU A 77 0.70 15.80 -3.98
N ARG A 78 1.19 16.99 -3.65
CA ARG A 78 1.05 17.59 -2.31
C ARG A 78 -0.42 17.76 -1.91
N ALA A 79 -1.29 18.13 -2.84
CA ALA A 79 -2.73 18.24 -2.58
C ALA A 79 -3.35 16.87 -2.23
N ASN A 80 -2.99 15.81 -2.97
CA ASN A 80 -3.48 14.46 -2.71
C ASN A 80 -2.91 13.87 -1.40
N LEU A 81 -1.64 14.11 -1.08
CA LEU A 81 -1.02 13.68 0.18
C LEU A 81 -1.70 14.36 1.38
N LEU A 82 -1.97 15.67 1.30
CA LEU A 82 -2.67 16.38 2.37
C LEU A 82 -4.12 15.88 2.52
N LEU A 83 -4.82 15.69 1.41
CA LEU A 83 -6.18 15.13 1.43
C LEU A 83 -6.21 13.75 2.08
N MET A 84 -5.23 12.90 1.75
CA MET A 84 -5.09 11.58 2.32
C MET A 84 -4.84 11.63 3.82
N HIS A 85 -3.90 12.46 4.29
CA HIS A 85 -3.63 12.64 5.72
C HIS A 85 -4.88 13.09 6.48
N CYS A 86 -5.51 14.18 6.04
CA CYS A 86 -6.69 14.72 6.73
C CYS A 86 -7.86 13.72 6.73
N THR A 87 -8.06 12.99 5.63
CA THR A 87 -9.08 11.93 5.58
C THR A 87 -8.76 10.81 6.56
N ASN A 88 -7.49 10.38 6.63
CA ASN A 88 -7.06 9.32 7.54
C ASN A 88 -7.32 9.70 9.01
N VAL A 89 -6.95 10.92 9.40
CA VAL A 89 -7.24 11.49 10.74
C VAL A 89 -8.74 11.38 11.06
N VAL A 90 -9.59 11.91 10.19
CA VAL A 90 -11.04 11.94 10.45
C VAL A 90 -11.67 10.55 10.39
N MET A 91 -11.17 9.64 9.56
CA MET A 91 -11.61 8.24 9.55
C MET A 91 -11.27 7.53 10.86
N LEU A 92 -10.08 7.77 11.43
CA LEU A 92 -9.69 7.19 12.72
C LEU A 92 -10.60 7.71 13.85
N GLU A 93 -10.83 9.02 13.90
CA GLU A 93 -11.74 9.66 14.86
C GLU A 93 -13.16 9.07 14.76
N SER A 94 -13.74 9.12 13.56
CA SER A 94 -15.12 8.71 13.31
C SER A 94 -15.35 7.22 13.57
N ARG A 95 -14.34 6.38 13.27
CA ARG A 95 -14.38 4.95 13.61
C ARG A 95 -14.37 4.79 15.12
N ASN A 96 -13.43 5.45 15.82
CA ASN A 96 -13.30 5.33 17.27
C ASN A 96 -14.58 5.73 18.02
N ASP A 97 -15.27 6.78 17.54
CA ASP A 97 -16.51 7.28 18.13
C ASP A 97 -17.64 6.24 18.13
N VAL A 98 -17.70 5.37 17.12
CA VAL A 98 -18.74 4.33 17.02
C VAL A 98 -18.26 2.97 17.52
N TRP A 99 -16.97 2.71 17.39
CA TRP A 99 -16.33 1.49 17.84
C TRP A 99 -14.92 1.83 18.31
N PRO A 100 -14.67 1.90 19.63
CA PRO A 100 -13.35 2.25 20.14
C PRO A 100 -12.27 1.26 19.70
N TYR A 101 -11.05 1.77 19.51
CA TYR A 101 -9.91 0.93 19.15
C TYR A 101 -9.37 0.15 20.34
N ASP A 102 -9.11 -1.14 20.14
CA ASP A 102 -8.13 -1.89 20.92
C ASP A 102 -6.74 -1.76 20.27
N TYR A 103 -5.71 -2.25 20.98
CA TYR A 103 -4.33 -2.15 20.50
C TYR A 103 -4.09 -2.87 19.16
N MET A 104 -4.73 -4.01 18.91
CA MET A 104 -4.52 -4.79 17.69
C MET A 104 -5.15 -4.09 16.49
N ALA A 105 -6.38 -3.61 16.66
CA ALA A 105 -7.12 -2.89 15.63
C ALA A 105 -6.43 -1.56 15.30
N PHE A 106 -5.93 -0.85 16.30
CA PHE A 106 -5.25 0.43 16.07
C PHE A 106 -3.89 0.26 15.39
N SER A 107 -3.03 -0.60 15.93
CA SER A 107 -1.68 -0.82 15.37
C SER A 107 -1.74 -1.30 13.92
N ARG A 108 -2.63 -2.26 13.61
CA ARG A 108 -2.86 -2.70 12.23
C ARG A 108 -3.33 -1.55 11.36
N ARG A 109 -4.31 -0.77 11.84
CA ARG A 109 -4.86 0.33 11.06
C ARG A 109 -3.81 1.37 10.74
N ILE A 110 -3.01 1.81 11.72
CA ILE A 110 -1.93 2.77 11.46
C ILE A 110 -0.89 2.21 10.47
N GLY A 111 -0.58 0.92 10.57
CA GLY A 111 0.32 0.26 9.62
C GLY A 111 -0.20 0.29 8.17
N GLU A 112 -1.50 0.09 7.95
CA GLU A 112 -2.13 0.14 6.62
C GLU A 112 -2.13 1.54 6.00
N LEU A 113 -2.01 2.60 6.80
CA LEU A 113 -2.17 3.98 6.33
C LEU A 113 -0.91 4.55 5.67
N TRP A 114 0.27 3.97 5.92
CA TRP A 114 1.55 4.50 5.45
C TRP A 114 1.84 4.18 3.98
N GLU A 115 1.62 2.93 3.56
CA GLU A 115 1.90 2.48 2.18
C GLU A 115 1.25 3.38 1.10
N PRO A 116 -0.01 3.82 1.25
CA PRO A 116 -0.62 4.76 0.31
C PRO A 116 0.15 6.08 0.13
N PHE A 117 0.90 6.57 1.12
CA PHE A 117 1.74 7.76 0.96
C PHE A 117 2.91 7.50 0.02
N VAL A 118 3.52 6.31 0.14
CA VAL A 118 4.60 5.89 -0.75
C VAL A 118 4.08 5.75 -2.17
N THR A 119 3.00 4.97 -2.38
CA THR A 119 2.49 4.70 -3.73
C THR A 119 1.96 5.96 -4.42
N THR A 120 1.35 6.91 -3.68
CA THR A 120 0.90 8.20 -4.25
C THR A 120 2.05 9.00 -4.87
N CYS A 121 3.29 8.86 -4.36
CA CYS A 121 4.46 9.51 -4.96
C CYS A 121 4.78 8.98 -6.37
N PHE A 122 4.38 7.74 -6.67
CA PHE A 122 4.56 7.12 -7.99
C PHE A 122 3.33 7.28 -8.90
N ASP A 123 2.15 7.57 -8.35
CA ASP A 123 0.98 7.99 -9.12
C ASP A 123 1.18 9.39 -9.74
N TYR A 124 1.97 10.25 -9.08
CA TYR A 124 2.31 11.60 -9.53
C TYR A 124 3.82 11.85 -9.40
N PRO A 125 4.67 11.13 -10.14
CA PRO A 125 6.12 11.23 -9.99
C PRO A 125 6.60 12.61 -10.45
N ILE A 126 7.53 13.19 -9.71
CA ILE A 126 8.24 14.42 -10.10
C ILE A 126 9.29 14.09 -11.15
N ARG A 127 9.88 12.89 -11.03
CA ARG A 127 10.78 12.32 -12.00
C ARG A 127 10.00 11.89 -13.25
N THR A 128 10.38 12.43 -14.42
CA THR A 128 9.61 12.29 -15.66
C THR A 128 9.81 10.97 -16.41
N ASP A 129 10.87 10.23 -16.10
CA ASP A 129 11.20 8.94 -16.69
C ASP A 129 10.69 7.74 -15.87
N VAL A 130 9.92 7.99 -14.82
CA VAL A 130 9.16 6.96 -14.09
C VAL A 130 7.95 6.57 -14.92
N THR A 131 7.82 5.28 -15.23
CA THR A 131 6.64 4.75 -15.92
C THR A 131 6.07 3.57 -15.14
N LEU A 132 4.81 3.68 -14.71
CA LEU A 132 4.09 2.55 -14.12
C LEU A 132 3.79 1.50 -15.19
N PHE A 133 3.89 0.22 -14.85
CA PHE A 133 3.53 -0.88 -15.74
C PHE A 133 2.63 -1.90 -15.04
N ILE A 134 1.91 -2.69 -15.83
CA ILE A 134 1.06 -3.76 -15.34
C ILE A 134 1.88 -5.05 -15.33
N PRO A 135 2.04 -5.74 -14.18
CA PRO A 135 2.77 -6.99 -14.14
C PRO A 135 2.03 -8.12 -14.87
N PRO A 136 2.75 -9.19 -15.27
CA PRO A 136 2.12 -10.39 -15.79
C PRO A 136 1.23 -11.05 -14.73
N LEU A 137 0.17 -11.73 -15.17
CA LEU A 137 -0.62 -12.56 -14.26
C LEU A 137 0.18 -13.82 -13.90
N PHE A 138 0.07 -14.26 -12.65
CA PHE A 138 0.74 -15.50 -12.23
C PHE A 138 0.29 -16.72 -13.06
N GLU A 139 -0.98 -16.78 -13.45
CA GLU A 139 -1.49 -17.83 -14.34
C GLU A 139 -0.87 -17.80 -15.75
N ASP A 140 -0.52 -16.61 -16.25
CA ASP A 140 0.17 -16.47 -17.53
C ASP A 140 1.60 -17.02 -17.46
N ILE A 141 2.31 -16.69 -16.39
CA ILE A 141 3.67 -17.17 -16.12
C ILE A 141 3.66 -18.69 -15.97
N LYS A 142 2.74 -19.22 -15.17
CA LYS A 142 2.57 -20.67 -14.97
C LYS A 142 2.28 -21.39 -16.28
N ARG A 143 1.37 -20.86 -17.11
CA ARG A 143 1.05 -21.42 -18.42
C ARG A 143 2.26 -21.39 -19.36
N ARG A 144 3.00 -20.29 -19.39
CA ARG A 144 4.23 -20.13 -20.19
C ARG A 144 5.27 -21.19 -19.79
N LEU A 145 5.62 -21.29 -18.51
CA LEU A 145 6.55 -22.30 -18.00
C LEU A 145 6.07 -23.73 -18.26
N THR A 146 4.77 -23.99 -18.10
CA THR A 146 4.17 -25.29 -18.40
C THR A 146 4.39 -25.67 -19.85
N ASN A 147 4.13 -24.74 -20.78
CA ASN A 147 4.31 -24.99 -22.21
C ASN A 147 5.79 -25.15 -22.56
N GLU A 148 6.68 -24.29 -22.07
CA GLU A 148 8.13 -24.36 -22.31
C GLU A 148 8.71 -25.72 -21.92
N VAL A 149 8.38 -26.23 -20.73
CA VAL A 149 8.85 -27.56 -20.26
C VAL A 149 8.26 -28.68 -21.08
N ARG A 150 6.96 -28.60 -21.43
CA ARG A 150 6.31 -29.61 -22.26
C ARG A 150 6.93 -29.68 -23.66
N ASP A 151 7.17 -28.53 -24.27
CA ASP A 151 7.80 -28.42 -25.59
C ASP A 151 9.23 -28.97 -25.54
N PHE A 152 9.99 -28.68 -24.48
CA PHE A 152 11.31 -29.27 -24.25
C PHE A 152 11.26 -30.80 -24.17
N ILE A 153 10.35 -31.38 -23.37
CA ILE A 153 10.18 -32.84 -23.26
C ILE A 153 9.82 -33.45 -24.63
N GLN A 154 9.00 -32.77 -25.42
CA GLN A 154 8.64 -33.25 -26.76
C GLN A 154 9.83 -33.28 -27.73
N GLN A 155 10.79 -32.38 -27.57
CA GLN A 155 12.01 -32.34 -28.40
C GLN A 155 13.06 -33.38 -28.01
N LEU A 156 12.96 -34.01 -26.83
CA LEU A 156 13.91 -35.04 -26.40
C LEU A 156 13.84 -36.27 -27.32
N ASN A 157 15.02 -36.81 -27.65
CA ASN A 157 15.14 -38.05 -28.43
C ASN A 157 15.05 -39.30 -27.53
N ILE A 158 13.90 -39.48 -26.89
CA ILE A 158 13.58 -40.59 -25.99
C ILE A 158 12.30 -41.30 -26.45
N SER A 159 12.01 -42.46 -25.85
CA SER A 159 10.79 -43.22 -26.18
C SER A 159 9.53 -42.42 -25.86
N ARG A 160 8.43 -42.74 -26.56
CA ARG A 160 7.13 -42.10 -26.31
C ARG A 160 6.65 -42.36 -24.87
N ASP A 161 6.84 -43.58 -24.39
CA ASP A 161 6.44 -43.98 -23.03
C ASP A 161 7.21 -43.17 -21.96
N ASP A 162 8.50 -42.92 -22.18
CA ASP A 162 9.30 -42.08 -21.28
C ASP A 162 8.84 -40.61 -21.30
N LYS A 163 8.45 -40.07 -22.47
CA LYS A 163 7.86 -38.72 -22.55
C LYS A 163 6.56 -38.63 -21.76
N GLU A 164 5.67 -39.61 -21.92
CA GLU A 164 4.39 -39.66 -21.20
C GLU A 164 4.61 -39.76 -19.69
N HIS A 165 5.60 -40.55 -19.24
CA HIS A 165 5.99 -40.61 -17.83
C HIS A 165 6.56 -39.27 -17.31
N LEU A 166 7.46 -38.62 -18.05
CA LEU A 166 8.03 -37.32 -17.65
C LEU A 166 6.96 -36.24 -17.51
N LEU A 167 6.04 -36.16 -18.48
CA LEU A 167 4.90 -35.23 -18.43
C LEU A 167 4.03 -35.49 -17.21
N ARG A 168 3.75 -36.76 -16.90
CA ARG A 168 2.96 -37.13 -15.72
C ARG A 168 3.64 -36.73 -14.41
N TYR A 169 4.96 -36.96 -14.27
CA TYR A 169 5.71 -36.54 -13.09
C TYR A 169 5.74 -35.01 -12.95
N TYR A 170 5.90 -34.30 -14.06
CA TYR A 170 5.86 -32.84 -14.07
C TYR A 170 4.51 -32.30 -13.59
N ASP A 171 3.41 -32.83 -14.13
CA ASP A 171 2.06 -32.44 -13.71
C ASP A 171 1.83 -32.74 -12.22
N GLN A 172 2.32 -33.88 -11.71
CA GLN A 172 2.29 -34.21 -10.28
C GLN A 172 3.04 -33.20 -9.42
N VAL A 173 4.24 -32.77 -9.82
CA VAL A 173 5.02 -31.75 -9.11
C VAL A 173 4.25 -30.42 -9.11
N TRP A 174 3.68 -30.02 -10.25
CA TRP A 174 2.90 -28.78 -10.32
C TRP A 174 1.66 -28.78 -9.42
N HIS A 175 0.96 -29.91 -9.33
CA HIS A 175 -0.18 -30.04 -8.41
C HIS A 175 0.20 -29.84 -6.93
N LEU A 176 1.44 -30.15 -6.54
CA LEU A 176 1.93 -29.89 -5.18
C LEU A 176 2.27 -28.41 -4.95
N VAL A 177 2.77 -27.72 -5.97
CA VAL A 177 3.22 -26.32 -5.89
C VAL A 177 2.05 -25.33 -5.93
N THR A 178 0.93 -25.66 -6.59
CA THR A 178 -0.21 -24.73 -6.82
C THR A 178 -1.19 -24.57 -5.64
N SER A 179 -0.79 -24.86 -4.40
CA SER A 179 -1.70 -24.79 -3.24
C SER A 179 -1.98 -23.38 -2.70
N GLY A 180 -1.44 -22.32 -3.35
CA GLY A 180 -1.68 -20.93 -2.96
C GLY A 180 -2.02 -20.03 -4.16
N GLU A 181 -2.95 -19.09 -3.95
CA GLU A 181 -3.23 -18.00 -4.88
C GLU A 181 -2.13 -16.92 -4.74
N ILE A 182 -1.31 -16.74 -5.78
CA ILE A 182 -0.30 -15.68 -5.83
C ILE A 182 -0.83 -14.57 -6.73
N LYS A 183 -0.82 -13.35 -6.21
CA LYS A 183 -1.20 -12.14 -6.92
C LYS A 183 0.03 -11.25 -7.02
N LEU A 184 0.59 -11.17 -8.22
CA LEU A 184 1.78 -10.36 -8.51
C LEU A 184 1.39 -8.88 -8.63
N GLU A 185 0.14 -8.59 -8.95
CA GLU A 185 -0.41 -7.25 -9.14
C GLU A 185 -0.59 -6.43 -7.85
N LEU A 186 -0.29 -7.01 -6.68
CA LEU A 186 -0.46 -6.32 -5.40
C LEU A 186 0.68 -5.35 -5.09
N ASP A 187 1.84 -5.55 -5.70
CA ASP A 187 3.03 -4.73 -5.43
C ASP A 187 3.03 -3.47 -6.31
N LEU A 188 3.88 -2.49 -6.00
CA LEU A 188 4.10 -1.32 -6.86
C LEU A 188 5.08 -1.69 -7.99
N HIS A 189 4.73 -1.33 -9.23
CA HIS A 189 5.45 -1.71 -10.43
C HIS A 189 5.80 -0.47 -11.26
N PHE A 190 7.10 -0.19 -11.41
CA PHE A 190 7.55 0.93 -12.24
C PHE A 190 8.87 0.63 -12.95
N SER A 191 9.11 1.34 -14.04
CA SER A 191 10.39 1.36 -14.73
C SER A 191 11.02 2.74 -14.72
N ILE A 192 12.35 2.75 -14.69
CA ILE A 192 13.20 3.93 -14.76
C ILE A 192 14.34 3.58 -15.70
N GLU A 193 14.54 4.39 -16.75
CA GLU A 193 15.63 4.20 -17.73
C GLU A 193 15.74 2.77 -18.30
N GLY A 194 14.60 2.08 -18.44
CA GLY A 194 14.52 0.70 -18.95
C GLY A 194 14.69 -0.39 -17.90
N MET A 195 15.11 -0.08 -16.67
CA MET A 195 15.18 -1.02 -15.55
C MET A 195 13.81 -1.14 -14.88
N ARG A 196 13.37 -2.37 -14.58
CA ARG A 196 12.08 -2.62 -13.91
C ARG A 196 12.25 -2.84 -12.42
N TYR A 197 11.34 -2.27 -11.65
CA TYR A 197 11.31 -2.33 -10.20
C TYR A 197 9.96 -2.87 -9.72
N ILE A 198 10.05 -3.77 -8.75
CA ILE A 198 8.92 -4.32 -8.00
C ILE A 198 9.10 -3.89 -6.56
N VAL A 199 8.11 -3.23 -5.98
CA VAL A 199 8.22 -2.68 -4.63
C VAL A 199 7.08 -3.18 -3.77
N ASP A 200 7.39 -3.99 -2.76
CA ASP A 200 6.45 -4.33 -1.69
C ASP A 200 6.70 -3.40 -0.50
N CYS A 201 5.61 -2.82 0.01
CA CYS A 201 5.65 -1.89 1.14
C CYS A 201 5.14 -2.59 2.39
N LYS A 202 5.87 -2.45 3.51
CA LYS A 202 5.46 -2.99 4.80
C LYS A 202 5.58 -1.94 5.89
N SER A 203 4.58 -1.88 6.76
CA SER A 203 4.67 -1.05 7.96
C SER A 203 5.68 -1.59 8.99
N GLY A 204 5.90 -2.90 9.00
CA GLY A 204 6.85 -3.61 9.87
C GLY A 204 6.59 -5.13 9.86
N PHE A 205 7.50 -5.91 10.45
CA PHE A 205 7.43 -7.37 10.54
C PHE A 205 7.18 -7.82 11.98
N GLY A 206 5.93 -8.21 12.26
CA GLY A 206 5.49 -8.74 13.55
C GLY A 206 5.52 -10.27 13.65
N SER A 207 5.14 -10.81 14.81
CA SER A 207 5.23 -12.25 15.13
C SER A 207 4.41 -13.19 14.22
N ASN A 208 3.53 -12.66 13.37
CA ASN A 208 2.62 -13.42 12.50
C ASN A 208 2.90 -13.27 10.99
N GLU A 209 4.18 -13.17 10.59
CA GLU A 209 4.56 -12.90 9.19
C GLU A 209 5.00 -14.14 8.39
N LYS A 210 4.94 -15.35 8.93
CA LYS A 210 5.46 -16.56 8.24
C LYS A 210 4.88 -16.77 6.83
N GLY A 211 3.55 -16.71 6.71
CA GLY A 211 2.87 -16.92 5.43
C GLY A 211 3.20 -15.83 4.41
N ASN A 212 3.22 -14.57 4.85
CA ASN A 212 3.58 -13.44 4.01
C ASN A 212 5.07 -13.48 3.59
N THR A 213 5.97 -13.92 4.48
CA THR A 213 7.40 -14.10 4.16
C THR A 213 7.61 -15.12 3.04
N ASN A 214 6.94 -16.28 3.14
CA ASN A 214 7.01 -17.30 2.09
C ASN A 214 6.45 -16.77 0.75
N ARG A 215 5.35 -16.00 0.80
CA ARG A 215 4.81 -15.32 -0.39
C ARG A 215 5.84 -14.39 -1.01
N LEU A 216 6.46 -13.52 -0.21
CA LEU A 216 7.45 -12.54 -0.67
C LEU A 216 8.68 -13.19 -1.31
N LEU A 217 9.19 -14.29 -0.71
CA LEU A 217 10.29 -15.06 -1.30
C LEU A 217 9.91 -15.62 -2.67
N LEU A 218 8.70 -16.17 -2.80
CA LEU A 218 8.22 -16.73 -4.05
C LEU A 218 8.01 -15.66 -5.13
N VAL A 219 7.40 -14.53 -4.76
CA VAL A 219 7.19 -13.40 -5.68
C VAL A 219 8.52 -12.90 -6.24
N ALA A 220 9.51 -12.61 -5.39
CA ALA A 220 10.81 -12.15 -5.89
C ALA A 220 11.56 -13.23 -6.68
N SER A 221 11.42 -14.51 -6.30
CA SER A 221 12.01 -15.61 -7.08
C SER A 221 11.45 -15.67 -8.50
N ILE A 222 10.15 -15.39 -8.68
CA ILE A 222 9.54 -15.33 -10.01
C ILE A 222 10.16 -14.21 -10.83
N TYR A 223 10.22 -13.00 -10.27
CA TYR A 223 10.76 -11.85 -11.00
C TYR A 223 12.24 -11.99 -11.33
N GLN A 224 13.07 -12.54 -10.43
CA GLN A 224 14.51 -12.64 -10.65
C GLN A 224 14.95 -13.85 -11.50
N HIS A 225 14.20 -14.96 -11.47
CA HIS A 225 14.66 -16.22 -12.07
C HIS A 225 13.75 -16.79 -13.16
N ILE A 226 12.49 -16.38 -13.22
CA ILE A 226 11.49 -16.94 -14.15
C ILE A 226 11.14 -15.94 -15.24
N GLU A 227 10.97 -14.67 -14.87
CA GLU A 227 10.70 -13.63 -15.86
C GLU A 227 11.96 -13.33 -16.68
N PRO A 228 11.80 -13.07 -17.99
CA PRO A 228 12.94 -12.92 -18.91
C PRO A 228 13.61 -11.54 -18.82
N GLU A 229 12.93 -10.56 -18.23
CA GLU A 229 13.45 -9.20 -18.09
C GLU A 229 14.19 -9.05 -16.76
N ASP A 230 15.07 -8.06 -16.66
CA ASP A 230 15.83 -7.80 -15.44
C ASP A 230 14.99 -6.96 -14.46
N TYR A 231 14.64 -7.57 -13.32
CA TYR A 231 13.82 -6.98 -12.27
C TYR A 231 14.61 -6.75 -11.00
N ARG A 232 14.48 -5.55 -10.43
CA ARG A 232 14.94 -5.24 -9.07
C ARG A 232 13.78 -5.26 -8.10
N CYS A 233 13.83 -6.17 -7.14
CA CYS A 233 12.83 -6.30 -6.09
C CYS A 233 13.25 -5.49 -4.87
N LEU A 234 12.46 -4.49 -4.49
CA LEU A 234 12.69 -3.62 -3.34
C LEU A 234 11.65 -3.86 -2.25
N LEU A 235 12.09 -3.95 -1.00
CA LEU A 235 11.21 -4.04 0.15
C LEU A 235 11.37 -2.79 1.00
N LEU A 236 10.34 -1.95 1.00
CA LEU A 236 10.32 -0.69 1.75
C LEU A 236 9.58 -0.90 3.07
N VAL A 237 10.29 -0.78 4.18
CA VAL A 237 9.76 -1.04 5.51
C VAL A 237 9.72 0.26 6.31
N ARG A 238 8.56 0.64 6.85
CA ARG A 238 8.41 1.83 7.68
C ARG A 238 9.09 1.67 9.04
N ALA A 239 8.91 0.54 9.72
CA ALA A 239 9.50 0.32 11.04
C ALA A 239 11.03 0.29 10.98
N PRO A 240 11.73 0.83 12.00
CA PRO A 240 13.17 0.64 12.19
C PRO A 240 13.57 -0.83 12.17
N GLU A 241 14.76 -1.15 11.66
CA GLU A 241 15.20 -2.54 11.50
C GLU A 241 15.23 -3.33 12.82
N ASP A 242 15.58 -2.68 13.93
CA ASP A 242 15.65 -3.28 15.27
C ASP A 242 14.28 -3.60 15.88
N GLU A 243 13.20 -3.00 15.36
CA GLU A 243 11.82 -3.34 15.73
C GLU A 243 11.25 -4.52 14.93
N ASN A 244 11.96 -4.96 13.88
CA ASN A 244 11.53 -6.06 13.03
C ASN A 244 12.09 -7.40 13.52
N ASN A 245 11.40 -8.49 13.20
CA ASN A 245 11.79 -9.82 13.67
C ASN A 245 12.59 -10.64 12.64
N HIS A 246 12.83 -11.91 12.97
CA HIS A 246 13.59 -12.85 12.15
C HIS A 246 13.07 -13.02 10.71
N TYR A 247 11.77 -12.78 10.45
CA TYR A 247 11.21 -12.90 9.09
C TYR A 247 11.81 -11.89 8.12
N LEU A 248 12.02 -10.64 8.56
CA LEU A 248 12.72 -9.64 7.75
C LEU A 248 14.15 -10.09 7.44
N GLN A 249 14.82 -10.68 8.43
CA GLN A 249 16.19 -11.16 8.27
C GLN A 249 16.29 -12.33 7.28
N ILE A 250 15.26 -13.17 7.18
CA ILE A 250 15.17 -14.20 6.13
C ILE A 250 15.11 -13.55 4.74
N LEU A 251 14.27 -12.52 4.56
CA LEU A 251 14.15 -11.82 3.27
C LEU A 251 15.46 -11.12 2.90
N LYS A 252 16.10 -10.42 3.85
CA LYS A 252 17.40 -9.77 3.64
C LYS A 252 18.50 -10.74 3.23
N ARG A 253 18.56 -11.93 3.85
CA ARG A 253 19.57 -12.96 3.58
C ARG A 253 19.28 -13.81 2.34
N SER A 254 18.10 -13.67 1.75
CA SER A 254 17.74 -14.41 0.53
C SER A 254 18.41 -13.85 -0.72
N ASP A 255 18.95 -12.62 -0.65
CA ASP A 255 19.45 -11.83 -1.77
C ASP A 255 18.40 -11.56 -2.87
N LEU A 256 17.14 -11.93 -2.64
CA LEU A 256 16.01 -11.69 -3.55
C LEU A 256 15.42 -10.29 -3.43
N TRP A 257 15.58 -9.64 -2.27
CA TRP A 257 15.01 -8.33 -1.98
C TRP A 257 16.08 -7.35 -1.50
N GLU A 258 16.09 -6.15 -2.08
CA GLU A 258 16.81 -5.02 -1.51
C GLU A 258 15.93 -4.35 -0.45
N VAL A 259 16.33 -4.50 0.82
CA VAL A 259 15.49 -4.11 1.95
C VAL A 259 15.97 -2.79 2.55
N TYR A 260 15.05 -1.84 2.68
CA TYR A 260 15.27 -0.54 3.31
C TYR A 260 14.28 -0.35 4.45
N CYS A 261 14.75 0.09 5.62
CA CYS A 261 13.95 0.20 6.84
C CYS A 261 13.99 1.61 7.43
N GLY A 262 12.89 2.04 8.06
CA GLY A 262 12.82 3.30 8.78
C GLY A 262 13.22 4.49 7.91
N ALA A 263 14.12 5.31 8.44
CA ALA A 263 14.64 6.49 7.77
C ALA A 263 15.33 6.20 6.42
N GLN A 264 15.77 4.96 6.15
CA GLN A 264 16.39 4.59 4.87
C GLN A 264 15.36 4.47 3.73
N THR A 265 14.09 4.30 4.07
CA THR A 265 13.02 4.14 3.09
C THR A 265 12.74 5.45 2.34
N TYR A 266 12.70 6.58 3.03
CA TYR A 266 12.34 7.87 2.43
C TYR A 266 13.33 8.37 1.37
N PRO A 267 14.66 8.24 1.54
CA PRO A 267 15.62 8.51 0.48
C PRO A 267 15.39 7.68 -0.79
N LYS A 268 14.90 6.44 -0.66
CA LYS A 268 14.55 5.60 -1.82
C LYS A 268 13.28 6.05 -2.51
N VAL A 269 12.29 6.52 -1.76
CA VAL A 269 11.12 7.17 -2.36
C VAL A 269 11.54 8.42 -3.14
N LEU A 270 12.43 9.25 -2.58
CA LEU A 270 12.98 10.42 -3.28
C LEU A 270 13.77 10.03 -4.54
N GLU A 271 14.68 9.05 -4.43
CA GLU A 271 15.50 8.56 -5.55
C GLU A 271 14.64 8.11 -6.75
N TYR A 272 13.56 7.37 -6.47
CA TYR A 272 12.75 6.77 -7.53
C TYR A 272 11.59 7.65 -8.00
N SER A 273 10.91 8.38 -7.12
CA SER A 273 9.77 9.24 -7.49
C SER A 273 10.16 10.70 -7.80
N GLY A 274 11.32 11.15 -7.32
CA GLY A 274 11.73 12.55 -7.33
C GLY A 274 11.07 13.42 -6.24
N PHE A 275 10.28 12.84 -5.34
CA PHE A 275 9.62 13.56 -4.25
C PHE A 275 10.17 13.19 -2.87
N ASP A 276 10.50 14.19 -2.06
CA ASP A 276 10.94 13.98 -0.68
C ASP A 276 9.73 13.80 0.25
N LEU A 277 9.25 12.55 0.31
CA LEU A 277 8.12 12.19 1.16
C LEU A 277 8.44 12.34 2.65
N GLY A 278 9.70 12.12 3.06
CA GLY A 278 10.12 12.25 4.45
C GLY A 278 9.95 13.68 4.94
N VAL A 279 10.54 14.64 4.22
CA VAL A 279 10.41 16.07 4.53
C VAL A 279 8.95 16.52 4.49
N TRP A 280 8.18 16.07 3.48
CA TRP A 280 6.77 16.41 3.42
C TRP A 280 6.00 15.91 4.65
N MET A 281 6.27 14.69 5.13
CA MET A 281 5.61 14.18 6.33
C MET A 281 6.03 14.94 7.59
N ASP A 282 7.30 15.25 7.76
CA ASP A 282 7.79 16.04 8.90
C ASP A 282 7.10 17.42 8.99
N GLU A 283 6.81 18.04 7.83
CA GLU A 283 6.16 19.36 7.77
C GLU A 283 4.63 19.30 7.93
N ASN A 284 3.98 18.21 7.51
CA ASN A 284 2.52 18.18 7.33
C ASN A 284 1.79 17.21 8.25
N VAL A 285 2.45 16.15 8.73
CA VAL A 285 1.86 15.10 9.55
C VAL A 285 2.19 15.37 11.03
N THR A 286 1.23 15.95 11.73
CA THR A 286 1.39 16.31 13.15
C THR A 286 0.28 15.65 13.95
N TRP A 287 0.33 14.31 14.07
CA TRP A 287 -0.78 13.51 14.59
C TRP A 287 -1.43 14.05 15.86
N MET A 288 -0.63 14.45 16.84
CA MET A 288 -1.10 14.92 18.15
C MET A 288 -1.91 16.22 18.05
N ASP A 289 -1.56 17.09 17.10
CA ASP A 289 -2.25 18.36 16.87
C ASP A 289 -3.38 18.22 15.85
N ASP A 290 -3.25 17.24 14.94
CA ASP A 290 -4.20 17.03 13.86
C ASP A 290 -5.43 16.26 14.32
N VAL A 291 -5.34 15.36 15.31
CA VAL A 291 -6.49 14.62 15.86
C VAL A 291 -7.34 15.48 16.80
N SER A 292 -8.61 15.09 16.98
CA SER A 292 -9.52 15.78 17.89
C SER A 292 -9.11 15.54 19.36
N PRO A 293 -9.33 16.51 20.26
CA PRO A 293 -9.01 16.35 21.68
C PRO A 293 -9.68 15.13 22.32
N GLN A 294 -10.91 14.80 21.90
CA GLN A 294 -11.65 13.64 22.38
C GLN A 294 -10.96 12.33 21.96
N PHE A 295 -10.51 12.25 20.70
CA PHE A 295 -9.82 11.07 20.21
C PHE A 295 -8.43 10.94 20.85
N LEU A 296 -7.68 12.03 20.98
CA LEU A 296 -6.39 12.04 21.66
C LEU A 296 -6.49 11.48 23.08
N ASN A 297 -7.43 11.97 23.88
CA ASN A 297 -7.68 11.47 25.23
C ASN A 297 -8.02 9.97 25.24
N SER A 298 -8.81 9.50 24.25
CA SER A 298 -9.07 8.06 24.08
C SER A 298 -7.80 7.27 23.79
N LEU A 299 -6.87 7.79 22.99
CA LEU A 299 -5.61 7.11 22.68
C LEU A 299 -4.68 7.07 23.90
N GLU A 300 -4.58 8.16 24.66
CA GLU A 300 -3.77 8.25 25.88
C GLU A 300 -4.25 7.26 26.93
N GLN A 301 -5.55 7.22 27.22
CA GLN A 301 -6.14 6.30 28.20
C GLN A 301 -5.89 4.82 27.86
N ASN A 302 -5.75 4.50 26.57
CA ASN A 302 -5.51 3.15 26.08
C ASN A 302 -4.04 2.87 25.71
N ASN A 303 -3.11 3.78 26.02
CA ASN A 303 -1.69 3.68 25.67
C ASN A 303 -1.41 3.43 24.17
N LEU A 304 -2.20 4.07 23.30
CA LEU A 304 -2.17 3.89 21.85
C LEU A 304 -1.36 4.98 21.11
N VAL A 305 -1.03 6.09 21.77
CA VAL A 305 -0.28 7.22 21.16
C VAL A 305 1.03 6.77 20.51
N LYS A 306 1.73 5.80 21.11
CA LYS A 306 2.98 5.23 20.60
C LYS A 306 2.92 4.64 19.19
N TYR A 307 1.72 4.37 18.66
CA TYR A 307 1.55 3.86 17.30
C TYR A 307 1.48 4.97 16.24
N LEU A 308 1.29 6.23 16.64
CA LEU A 308 1.20 7.40 15.75
C LEU A 308 2.58 7.93 15.31
N THR A 309 3.58 7.06 15.22
CA THR A 309 4.96 7.39 14.82
C THR A 309 5.23 6.91 13.40
N TRP A 310 5.50 7.85 12.50
CA TRP A 310 5.82 7.64 11.08
C TRP A 310 7.19 8.22 10.76
#